data_AF-A0A661SBM8-F1
#
_entry.id   AF-A0A661SBM8-F1
#
_cell.length_a   1.000
_cell.length_b   1.000
_cell.length_c   1.000
_cell.angle_alpha   90.00
_cell.angle_beta   90.00
_cell.angle_gamma   90.00
#
_symmetry.space_group_name_H-M   'P 1'
#
loop_
_entity.id
_entity.type
_entity.pdbx_description
1 polymer ?
#
loop_
_entity_poly.entity_id
_entity_poly.type
_entity_poly.pdbx_seq_one_letter_code
_entity_poly.pdbx_strand_id
1 'polypeptide(L)' 'MNTNMPEKPQFNKYYQKHLKLLKLNGLQPKTIEAYSRAIRRIGNYFDCRIDNLTS' A
#
# COMPACT_ATOMS: atom_id res chain seq x y z
N MET A 1 -10.74 -11.27 -5.50
CA MET A 1 -9.69 -10.22 -5.62
C MET A 1 -8.77 -10.34 -4.40
N ASN A 2 -7.49 -10.66 -4.57
CA ASN A 2 -6.55 -10.86 -3.46
C ASN A 2 -6.24 -9.54 -2.76
N THR A 3 -6.53 -9.44 -1.46
CA THR A 3 -6.23 -8.27 -0.61
C THR A 3 -5.23 -8.60 0.50
N ASN A 4 -4.57 -9.75 0.40
CA ASN A 4 -3.58 -10.19 1.37
C ASN A 4 -2.36 -9.29 1.29
N MET A 5 -1.61 -9.25 2.39
CA MET A 5 -0.33 -8.55 2.40
C MET A 5 0.59 -9.24 1.41
N PRO A 6 1.18 -8.51 0.45
CA PRO A 6 2.16 -9.12 -0.42
C PRO A 6 3.44 -9.50 0.35
N GLU A 7 4.02 -10.64 0.00
CA GLU A 7 5.17 -11.23 0.72
C GLU A 7 6.52 -10.55 0.39
N LYS A 8 6.52 -9.47 -0.39
CA LYS A 8 7.75 -8.80 -0.85
C LYS A 8 8.24 -7.82 0.23
N PRO A 9 9.50 -7.93 0.71
CA PRO A 9 10.02 -7.07 1.78
C PRO A 9 10.09 -5.59 1.38
N GLN A 10 10.39 -5.31 0.10
CA GLN A 10 10.41 -3.95 -0.43
C GLN A 10 9.03 -3.28 -0.36
N PHE A 11 7.98 -4.02 -0.71
CA PHE A 11 6.60 -3.54 -0.62
C PHE A 11 6.21 -3.22 0.82
N ASN A 12 6.54 -4.11 1.76
CA ASN A 12 6.23 -3.90 3.17
C ASN A 12 6.89 -2.61 3.71
N LYS A 13 8.14 -2.33 3.30
CA LYS A 13 8.84 -1.08 3.68
C LYS A 13 8.10 0.17 3.18
N TYR A 14 7.68 0.18 1.91
CA TYR A 14 6.90 1.29 1.35
C TYR A 14 5.51 1.40 1.99
N TYR A 15 4.85 0.28 2.22
CA TYR A 15 3.55 0.22 2.88
C TYR A 15 3.59 0.81 4.30
N GLN A 16 4.61 0.44 5.10
CA GLN A 16 4.79 1.03 6.42
C GLN A 16 5.10 2.53 6.38
N LYS A 17 5.91 2.99 5.41
CA LYS A 17 6.17 4.42 5.20
C LYS A 17 4.87 5.16 4.86
N HIS A 18 4.05 4.61 3.97
CA HIS A 18 2.76 5.18 3.59
C HIS A 18 1.82 5.29 4.80
N LEU A 19 1.67 4.23 5.60
CA LEU A 19 0.87 4.26 6.81
C LEU A 19 1.31 5.34 7.80
N LYS A 20 2.62 5.51 8.00
CA LYS A 20 3.15 6.57 8.86
C LYS A 20 2.78 7.95 8.33
N LEU A 21 2.94 8.19 7.03
CA LEU A 21 2.57 9.47 6.40
C LEU A 21 1.07 9.77 6.55
N LEU A 22 0.20 8.78 6.32
CA LEU A 22 -1.24 8.96 6.48
C LEU A 22 -1.63 9.32 7.92
N LYS A 23 -0.99 8.70 8.91
CA LYS A 23 -1.19 9.01 10.33
C LYS A 23 -0.70 10.42 10.68
N LEU A 24 0.48 10.81 10.18
CA LEU A 24 1.04 12.14 10.41
C LEU A 24 0.18 13.25 9.78
N ASN A 25 -0.48 12.95 8.65
CA ASN A 25 -1.44 13.87 8.02
C ASN A 25 -2.78 13.98 8.78
N GLY A 26 -2.96 13.29 9.92
CA GLY A 26 -4.18 13.39 10.73
C GLY A 26 -5.44 12.83 10.05
N LEU A 27 -5.29 11.92 9.09
CA LEU A 27 -6.43 11.33 8.38
C LEU A 27 -7.26 10.44 9.31
N GLN A 28 -8.57 10.43 9.09
CA GLN A 28 -9.48 9.55 9.84
C GLN A 28 -9.11 8.07 9.65
N PRO A 29 -9.25 7.21 10.69
CA PRO A 29 -8.91 5.79 10.61
C PRO A 29 -9.56 5.07 9.41
N LYS A 30 -10.85 5.31 9.16
CA LYS A 30 -11.57 4.73 8.01
C LYS A 30 -10.92 5.06 6.66
N THR A 31 -10.35 6.26 6.56
CA THR A 31 -9.66 6.75 5.37
C THR A 31 -8.33 6.03 5.23
N ILE A 32 -7.56 5.89 6.31
CA ILE A 32 -6.30 5.14 6.33
C ILE A 32 -6.52 3.68 5.92
N GLU A 33 -7.57 3.05 6.42
CA GLU A 33 -7.93 1.67 6.06
C GLU A 33 -8.28 1.54 4.56
N ALA A 34 -9.05 2.47 4.02
CA ALA A 34 -9.39 2.49 2.59
C ALA A 34 -8.15 2.63 1.70
N TYR A 35 -7.25 3.57 2.01
CA TYR A 35 -5.98 3.75 1.29
C TYR A 35 -5.07 2.52 1.42
N SER A 36 -4.98 1.94 2.62
CA SER A 36 -4.21 0.72 2.87
C SER A 36 -4.70 -0.44 2.01
N ARG A 37 -6.02 -0.61 1.91
CA ARG A 37 -6.65 -1.63 1.07
C ARG A 37 -6.37 -1.40 -0.41
N ALA A 38 -6.43 -0.15 -0.87
CA ALA A 38 -6.14 0.21 -2.25
C ALA A 38 -4.69 -0.16 -2.62
N ILE A 39 -3.72 0.20 -1.77
CA ILE A 39 -2.30 -0.12 -1.99
C ILE A 39 -2.05 -1.63 -2.03
N ARG A 40 -2.66 -2.41 -1.12
CA ARG A 40 -2.54 -3.88 -1.16
C ARG A 40 -3.08 -4.45 -2.46
N ARG A 41 -4.21 -3.93 -2.94
CA ARG A 41 -4.81 -4.36 -4.21
C ARG A 41 -3.89 -4.06 -5.40
N ILE A 42 -3.35 -2.85 -5.46
CA ILE A 42 -2.40 -2.44 -6.51
C ILE A 42 -1.13 -3.30 -6.43
N GLY A 43 -0.58 -3.50 -5.22
CA GLY A 43 0.58 -4.36 -5.00
C GLY A 43 0.36 -5.79 -5.47
N ASN A 44 -0.80 -6.39 -5.17
CA ASN A 44 -1.12 -7.73 -5.65
C ASN A 44 -1.30 -7.80 -7.18
N TYR A 45 -1.82 -6.75 -7.81
CA TYR A 45 -2.01 -6.71 -9.27
C TYR A 45 -0.69 -6.58 -10.02
N PHE A 46 0.26 -5.80 -9.50
CA PHE A 46 1.55 -5.52 -10.15
C PHE A 46 2.73 -6.36 -9.62
N ASP A 47 2.49 -7.50 -8.94
CA ASP A 47 3.53 -8.28 -8.24
C ASP A 47 4.45 -7.43 -7.33
N CYS A 48 3.88 -6.36 -6.75
CA CYS A 48 4.58 -5.34 -5.96
C CYS A 48 5.66 -4.54 -6.67
N ARG A 49 5.78 -4.66 -7.99
CA ARG A 49 6.65 -3.85 -8.84
C ARG A 49 5.95 -2.56 -9.25
N ILE A 50 5.56 -1.78 -8.25
CA ILE A 50 5.00 -0.44 -8.43
C ILE A 50 6.07 0.59 -8.83
N ASP A 51 7.36 0.24 -8.71
CA ASP A 51 8.50 1.07 -9.11
C ASP A 51 8.75 1.10 -10.62
N ASN A 52 8.27 0.10 -11.37
CA ASN A 52 8.55 -0.06 -12.81
C ASN A 52 7.28 0.07 -13.66
N LEU A 53 6.42 1.03 -13.33
CA LEU A 53 5.24 1.38 -14.13
C LEU A 53 5.69 2.19 -15.35
N THR A 54 5.61 1.60 -16.54
CA THR A 54 5.77 2.32 -17.82
C THR A 54 4.44 2.92 -18.26
N SER A 55 4.47 4.09 -18.91
CA SER A 55 3.30 4.76 -19.50
C SER A 55 2.76 4.05 -20.73
#